data_AF-A0A7V2HYH5-F1
#
_entry.id   AF-A0A7V2HYH5-F1
#
_cell.length_a   1.000
_cell.length_b   1.000
_cell.length_c   1.000
_cell.angle_alpha   90.00
_cell.angle_beta   90.00
_cell.angle_gamma   90.00
#
_symmetry.space_group_name_H-M   'P 1'
#
loop_
_entity.id
_entity.type
_entity.pdbx_description
1 polymer ?
#
loop_
_entity_poly.entity_id
_entity_poly.type
_entity_poly.pdbx_seq_one_letter_code
_entity_poly.pdbx_strand_id
1 'polypeptide(L)'
;MTDLIKLYELLKEKIGEETAKLLVDTISKIYSNGYIKNEQFIEVIRKLDEFARREDLDKLSNYIIELSRAIEGRIKSFEDMVKFEFSNIWQELKQLSGKIEEIQKNFATRDDIKRIEERIEKIEEEQKNFATKDDIKRIEERIEKIEANQENFATKDDIKRIEERIEKIEEEQKNFATKDDIRELKEEQKNFATKDDIKRIEERFEKRIERLEKMILGFYISVISSILLYFIIRIFLH
;
A
#
# COMPACT_ATOMS: atom_id res chain seq x y z
N MET A 1 80.13 41.42 -12.00
CA MET A 1 80.38 41.39 -13.47
C MET A 1 81.74 41.99 -13.83
N THR A 2 82.12 43.16 -13.33
CA THR A 2 83.42 43.80 -13.61
C THR A 2 84.64 42.92 -13.27
N ASP A 3 84.56 42.10 -12.22
CA ASP A 3 85.69 41.25 -11.80
C ASP A 3 85.85 39.99 -12.66
N LEU A 4 84.76 39.44 -13.22
CA LEU A 4 84.83 38.30 -14.14
C LEU A 4 85.42 38.70 -15.50
N ILE A 5 85.10 39.91 -15.99
CA ILE A 5 85.65 40.43 -17.24
C ILE A 5 87.17 40.65 -17.10
N LYS A 6 87.61 41.23 -15.97
CA LYS A 6 89.05 41.38 -15.67
C LYS A 6 89.76 40.04 -15.54
N LEU A 7 89.14 39.08 -14.86
CA LEU A 7 89.67 37.73 -14.71
C LEU A 7 89.77 37.01 -16.07
N TYR A 8 88.79 37.19 -16.95
CA TYR A 8 88.79 36.62 -18.30
C TYR A 8 89.99 37.10 -19.12
N GLU A 9 90.24 38.41 -19.18
CA GLU A 9 91.38 38.95 -19.94
C GLU A 9 92.72 38.43 -19.41
N LEU A 10 92.88 38.39 -18.08
CA LEU A 10 94.07 37.87 -17.42
C LEU A 10 94.29 36.37 -17.74
N LEU A 11 93.22 35.57 -17.68
CA LEU A 11 93.30 34.14 -17.98
C LEU A 11 93.50 33.88 -19.47
N LYS A 12 92.90 34.68 -20.36
CA LYS A 12 93.05 34.57 -21.81
C LYS A 12 94.53 34.61 -22.21
N GLU A 13 95.32 35.49 -21.58
CA GLU A 13 96.76 35.60 -21.82
C GLU A 13 97.55 34.38 -21.29
N LYS A 14 97.07 33.70 -20.24
CA LYS A 14 97.81 32.63 -19.55
C LYS A 14 97.45 31.22 -20.01
N ILE A 15 96.16 30.95 -20.27
CA ILE A 15 95.64 29.61 -20.58
C ILE A 15 94.92 29.53 -21.94
N GLY A 16 94.94 30.62 -22.72
CA GLY A 16 94.28 30.69 -24.02
C GLY A 16 92.80 31.07 -23.94
N GLU A 17 92.31 31.64 -25.03
CA GLU A 17 90.97 32.24 -25.12
C GLU A 17 89.83 31.24 -24.86
N GLU A 18 89.89 30.08 -25.50
CA GLU A 18 88.83 29.08 -25.42
C GLU A 18 88.69 28.51 -24.00
N THR A 19 89.82 28.19 -23.36
CA THR A 19 89.87 27.65 -21.99
C THR A 19 89.47 28.72 -20.96
N ALA A 20 89.95 29.96 -21.11
CA ALA A 20 89.57 31.06 -20.24
C ALA A 20 88.07 31.36 -20.32
N LYS A 21 87.51 31.38 -21.53
CA LYS A 21 86.08 31.57 -21.75
C LYS A 21 85.26 30.47 -21.10
N LEU A 22 85.63 29.21 -21.32
CA LEU A 22 84.92 28.06 -20.73
C LEU A 22 84.93 28.13 -19.20
N LEU A 23 86.07 28.47 -18.59
CA LEU A 23 86.21 28.56 -17.14
C LEU A 23 85.35 29.69 -16.56
N VAL A 24 85.43 30.90 -17.14
CA VAL A 24 84.65 32.06 -16.69
C VAL A 24 83.14 31.83 -16.89
N ASP A 25 82.72 31.28 -18.03
CA ASP A 25 81.32 30.95 -18.30
C ASP A 25 80.80 29.91 -17.29
N THR A 26 81.61 28.90 -16.99
CA THR A 26 81.25 27.85 -16.02
C THR A 26 81.09 28.44 -14.62
N ILE A 27 82.04 29.25 -14.16
CA ILE A 27 81.97 29.93 -12.85
C ILE A 27 80.74 30.85 -12.78
N SER A 28 80.47 31.60 -13.84
CA SER A 28 79.29 32.47 -13.94
C SER A 28 77.97 31.71 -13.88
N LYS A 29 77.86 30.58 -14.60
CA LYS A 29 76.68 29.70 -14.56
C LYS A 29 76.48 29.07 -13.18
N ILE A 30 77.55 28.58 -12.56
CA ILE A 30 77.49 27.97 -11.22
C ILE A 30 76.94 28.98 -10.20
N TYR A 31 77.39 30.23 -10.26
CA TYR A 31 76.91 31.29 -9.39
C TYR A 31 75.48 31.73 -9.70
N SER A 32 75.17 31.98 -10.98
CA SER A 32 73.85 32.48 -11.40
C SER A 32 72.73 31.46 -11.10
N ASN A 33 73.05 30.17 -11.15
CA ASN A 33 72.13 29.09 -10.78
C ASN A 33 72.11 28.81 -9.26
N GLY A 34 72.85 29.57 -8.45
CA GLY A 34 72.81 29.48 -6.98
C GLY A 34 73.54 28.27 -6.38
N TYR A 35 74.36 27.55 -7.15
CA TYR A 35 75.08 26.37 -6.65
C TYR A 35 76.18 26.70 -5.63
N ILE A 36 76.68 27.94 -5.64
CA ILE A 36 77.63 28.45 -4.66
C ILE A 36 77.16 29.79 -4.12
N LYS A 37 77.49 30.06 -2.85
CA LYS A 37 77.19 31.34 -2.22
C LYS A 37 78.11 32.45 -2.75
N ASN A 38 77.70 33.70 -2.55
CA ASN A 38 78.47 34.86 -2.97
C ASN A 38 79.89 34.87 -2.40
N GLU A 39 80.06 34.46 -1.14
CA GLU A 39 81.38 34.40 -0.49
C GLU A 39 82.29 33.37 -1.17
N GLN A 40 81.73 32.22 -1.57
CA GLN A 40 82.46 31.16 -2.27
C GLN A 40 82.84 31.59 -3.69
N PHE A 41 81.92 32.27 -4.38
CA PHE A 41 82.16 32.82 -5.71
C PHE A 41 83.27 33.88 -5.71
N ILE A 42 83.24 34.80 -4.75
CA ILE A 42 84.28 35.84 -4.58
C ILE A 42 85.63 35.18 -4.28
N GLU A 43 85.67 34.17 -3.41
CA GLU A 43 86.92 33.48 -3.05
C GLU A 43 87.53 32.72 -4.24
N VAL A 44 86.71 32.11 -5.09
CA VAL A 44 87.16 31.45 -6.33
C VAL A 44 87.77 32.47 -7.29
N ILE A 45 87.08 33.60 -7.53
CA ILE A 45 87.59 34.68 -8.40
C ILE A 45 88.92 35.22 -7.85
N ARG A 46 88.99 35.47 -6.54
CA ARG A 46 90.19 36.01 -5.87
C ARG A 46 91.39 35.08 -6.02
N LYS A 47 91.22 33.78 -5.79
CA LYS A 47 92.30 32.79 -5.93
C LYS A 47 92.78 32.62 -7.37
N LEU A 48 91.85 32.60 -8.33
CA LEU A 48 92.20 32.53 -9.74
C LEU A 48 92.99 33.77 -10.21
N ASP A 49 92.55 34.97 -9.81
CA ASP A 49 93.28 36.22 -10.08
C ASP A 49 94.68 36.21 -9.43
N GLU A 50 94.78 35.77 -8.16
CA GLU A 50 96.06 35.70 -7.43
C GLU A 50 97.07 34.78 -8.12
N PHE A 51 96.66 33.58 -8.53
CA PHE A 51 97.56 32.61 -9.18
C PHE A 51 97.94 33.03 -10.59
N ALA A 52 97.00 33.56 -11.37
CA ALA A 52 97.28 33.99 -12.74
C ALA A 52 98.19 35.24 -12.79
N ARG A 53 98.13 36.16 -11.81
CA ARG A 53 99.05 37.30 -11.70
C ARG A 53 100.47 36.93 -11.27
N ARG A 54 100.63 35.90 -10.44
CA ARG A 54 101.95 35.46 -9.93
C ARG A 54 102.71 34.55 -10.92
N GLU A 55 102.13 34.26 -12.07
CA GLU A 55 102.65 33.30 -13.05
C GLU A 55 102.88 31.89 -12.46
N ASP A 56 102.16 31.56 -11.38
CA ASP A 56 102.28 30.29 -10.67
C ASP A 56 101.33 29.25 -11.30
N LEU A 57 101.66 28.86 -12.53
CA LEU A 57 100.81 28.00 -13.37
C LEU A 57 100.54 26.64 -12.75
N ASP A 58 101.49 26.10 -11.97
CA ASP A 58 101.33 24.83 -11.26
C ASP A 58 100.27 24.93 -10.15
N LYS A 59 100.24 26.03 -9.39
CA LYS A 59 99.19 26.26 -8.39
C LYS A 59 97.84 26.55 -9.02
N LEU A 60 97.82 27.30 -10.13
CA LEU A 60 96.59 27.56 -10.89
C LEU A 60 95.99 26.23 -11.41
N SER A 61 96.82 25.38 -12.02
CA SER A 61 96.43 24.07 -12.53
C SER A 61 95.90 23.15 -11.42
N ASN A 62 96.65 23.02 -10.32
CA ASN A 62 96.22 22.21 -9.17
C ASN A 62 94.91 22.70 -8.55
N TYR A 63 94.72 24.02 -8.44
CA TYR A 63 93.48 24.59 -7.91
C TYR A 63 92.28 24.30 -8.82
N ILE A 64 92.43 24.39 -10.14
CA ILE A 64 91.38 24.04 -11.10
C ILE A 64 91.02 22.54 -11.02
N ILE A 65 92.02 21.66 -10.86
CA ILE A 65 91.79 20.21 -10.72
C ILE A 65 91.00 19.89 -9.44
N GLU A 66 91.39 20.46 -8.30
CA GLU A 66 90.67 20.27 -7.04
C GLU A 66 89.24 20.82 -7.09
N LEU A 67 89.04 21.99 -7.72
CA LEU A 67 87.69 22.52 -7.96
C LEU A 67 86.84 21.58 -8.82
N SER A 68 87.44 21.01 -9.88
CA SER A 68 86.74 20.09 -10.79
C SER A 68 86.32 18.81 -10.06
N ARG A 69 87.21 18.21 -9.26
CA ARG A 69 86.89 17.04 -8.43
C ARG A 69 85.78 17.32 -7.42
N ALA A 70 85.82 18.49 -6.78
CA ALA A 70 84.79 18.90 -5.82
C ALA A 70 83.42 19.08 -6.49
N ILE A 71 83.37 19.63 -7.70
CA ILE A 71 82.14 19.77 -8.48
C ILE A 71 81.60 18.40 -8.89
N GLU A 72 82.46 17.52 -9.41
CA GLU A 72 82.06 16.16 -9.82
C GLU A 72 81.46 15.36 -8.65
N GLY A 73 82.09 15.42 -7.47
CA GLY A 73 81.56 14.78 -6.27
C GLY A 73 80.18 15.30 -5.86
N ARG A 74 79.95 16.62 -5.96
CA ARG A 74 78.63 17.22 -5.68
C ARG A 74 77.58 16.83 -6.71
N ILE A 75 77.95 16.80 -8.00
CA ILE A 75 77.06 16.34 -9.08
C ILE A 75 76.64 14.90 -8.82
N LYS A 76 77.58 14.00 -8.51
CA LYS A 76 77.28 12.61 -8.19
C LYS A 76 76.35 12.49 -6.98
N SER A 77 76.62 13.23 -5.90
CA SER A 77 75.75 13.25 -4.73
C SER A 77 74.34 13.75 -5.06
N PHE A 78 74.21 14.74 -5.95
CA PHE A 78 72.92 15.24 -6.40
C PHE A 78 72.19 14.21 -7.27
N GLU A 79 72.88 13.54 -8.19
CA GLU A 79 72.31 12.46 -9.00
C GLU A 79 71.78 11.31 -8.13
N ASP A 80 72.55 10.90 -7.12
CA ASP A 80 72.15 9.83 -6.20
C ASP A 80 70.92 10.24 -5.37
N MET A 81 70.89 11.48 -4.89
CA MET A 81 69.73 12.05 -4.20
C MET A 81 68.50 12.07 -5.12
N VAL A 82 68.64 12.56 -6.35
CA VAL A 82 67.55 12.61 -7.32
C VAL A 82 67.02 11.21 -7.63
N LYS A 83 67.90 10.23 -7.85
CA LYS A 83 67.50 8.82 -8.07
C LYS A 83 66.74 8.26 -6.87
N PHE A 84 67.20 8.56 -5.65
CA PHE A 84 66.54 8.13 -4.42
C PHE A 84 65.14 8.73 -4.30
N GLU A 85 64.99 10.04 -4.49
CA GLU A 85 63.69 10.71 -4.42
C GLU A 85 62.73 10.22 -5.51
N PHE A 86 63.22 10.06 -6.76
CA PHE A 86 62.41 9.48 -7.83
C PHE A 86 61.94 8.06 -7.50
N SER A 87 62.81 7.24 -6.89
CA SER A 87 62.44 5.90 -6.45
C SER A 87 61.33 5.94 -5.39
N ASN A 88 61.43 6.82 -4.40
CA ASN A 88 60.41 6.98 -3.36
C ASN A 88 59.07 7.42 -3.95
N ILE A 89 59.06 8.46 -4.79
CA ILE A 89 57.86 8.94 -5.47
C ILE A 89 57.21 7.81 -6.27
N TRP A 90 58.01 7.01 -6.98
CA TRP A 90 57.51 5.90 -7.77
C TRP A 90 56.84 4.82 -6.90
N GLN A 91 57.41 4.51 -5.73
CA GLN A 91 56.79 3.58 -4.77
C GLN A 91 55.47 4.12 -4.22
N GLU A 92 55.40 5.41 -3.86
CA GLU A 92 54.16 6.03 -3.37
C GLU A 92 53.06 5.99 -4.43
N LEU A 93 53.39 6.32 -5.69
CA LEU A 93 52.44 6.23 -6.81
C LEU A 93 51.91 4.81 -6.99
N LYS A 94 52.77 3.80 -6.87
CA LYS A 94 52.38 2.39 -6.94
C LYS A 94 51.41 2.00 -5.83
N GLN A 95 51.69 2.45 -4.60
CA GLN A 95 50.80 2.21 -3.45
C GLN A 95 49.44 2.91 -3.63
N LEU A 96 49.42 4.15 -4.12
CA LEU A 96 48.19 4.89 -4.39
C LEU A 96 47.36 4.22 -5.48
N SER A 97 47.99 3.73 -6.55
CA SER A 97 47.31 2.98 -7.62
C SER A 97 46.61 1.74 -7.05
N GLY A 98 47.30 0.96 -6.22
CA GLY A 98 46.70 -0.22 -5.58
C GLY A 98 45.52 0.11 -4.67
N LYS A 99 45.60 1.20 -3.90
CA LYS A 99 44.48 1.69 -3.07
C LYS A 99 43.28 2.12 -3.92
N ILE A 100 43.53 2.78 -5.05
CA ILE A 100 42.47 3.19 -5.98
C ILE A 100 41.76 1.96 -6.56
N GLU A 101 42.50 0.93 -6.97
CA GLU A 101 41.92 -0.32 -7.46
C GLU A 101 41.07 -1.02 -6.40
N GLU A 102 41.55 -1.08 -5.14
CA GLU A 102 40.80 -1.65 -4.02
C GLU A 102 39.50 -0.87 -3.76
N ILE A 103 39.56 0.46 -3.75
CA ILE A 103 38.38 1.32 -3.62
C ILE A 103 37.41 1.02 -4.76
N GLN A 104 37.87 1.00 -6.01
CA GLN A 104 37.01 0.74 -7.17
C GLN A 104 36.30 -0.61 -7.10
N LYS A 105 36.95 -1.65 -6.56
CA LYS A 105 36.36 -2.97 -6.38
C LYS A 105 35.25 -3.00 -5.32
N ASN A 106 35.33 -2.14 -4.31
CA ASN A 106 34.40 -2.11 -3.18
C ASN A 106 33.20 -1.18 -3.40
N PHE A 107 33.21 -0.36 -4.45
CA PHE A 107 32.09 0.51 -4.79
C PHE A 107 31.04 -0.23 -5.62
N ALA A 108 29.77 0.09 -5.35
CA ALA A 108 28.68 -0.35 -6.21
C ALA A 108 28.89 0.20 -7.63
N THR A 109 28.79 -0.68 -8.62
CA THR A 109 28.91 -0.33 -10.02
C THR A 109 27.60 0.29 -10.52
N ARG A 110 27.64 0.93 -11.69
CA ARG A 110 26.42 1.40 -12.36
C ARG A 110 25.44 0.26 -12.63
N ASP A 111 25.93 -0.94 -12.89
CA ASP A 111 25.09 -2.11 -13.14
C ASP A 111 24.41 -2.61 -11.87
N ASP A 112 25.03 -2.46 -10.69
CA ASP A 112 24.41 -2.78 -9.41
C ASP A 112 23.27 -1.81 -9.11
N ILE A 113 23.47 -0.52 -9.37
CA ILE A 113 22.43 0.51 -9.23
C ILE A 113 21.26 0.22 -10.18
N LYS A 114 21.55 -0.06 -11.46
CA LYS A 114 20.52 -0.38 -12.45
C LYS A 114 19.69 -1.60 -12.05
N ARG A 115 20.34 -2.65 -11.52
CA ARG A 115 19.63 -3.83 -11.00
C ARG A 115 18.75 -3.52 -9.80
N ILE A 116 19.13 -2.56 -8.95
CA ILE A 116 18.30 -2.11 -7.83
C ILE A 116 17.11 -1.31 -8.36
N GLU A 117 17.32 -0.41 -9.31
CA GLU A 117 16.24 0.37 -9.95
C GLU A 117 15.18 -0.54 -10.59
N GLU A 118 15.61 -1.52 -11.39
CA GLU A 118 14.70 -2.51 -12.00
C GLU A 118 13.90 -3.30 -10.95
N ARG A 119 14.53 -3.64 -9.82
CA ARG A 119 13.85 -4.33 -8.70
C ARG A 119 12.85 -3.42 -7.99
N ILE A 120 13.18 -2.15 -7.81
CA ILE A 120 12.28 -1.16 -7.21
C ILE A 120 11.06 -0.98 -8.11
N GLU A 121 11.26 -0.78 -9.41
CA GLU A 121 10.17 -0.61 -10.38
C GLU A 121 9.23 -1.83 -10.36
N LYS A 122 9.78 -3.05 -10.33
CA LYS A 122 8.98 -4.27 -10.20
C LYS A 122 8.18 -4.31 -8.89
N ILE A 123 8.79 -3.94 -7.76
CA ILE A 123 8.10 -3.89 -6.46
C ILE A 123 6.98 -2.85 -6.51
N GLU A 124 7.22 -1.69 -7.09
CA GLU A 124 6.22 -0.63 -7.25
C GLU A 124 5.05 -1.08 -8.13
N GLU A 125 5.32 -1.81 -9.22
CA GLU A 125 4.28 -2.43 -10.04
C GLU A 125 3.46 -3.47 -9.28
N GLU A 126 4.11 -4.37 -8.56
CA GLU A 126 3.44 -5.37 -7.72
C GLU A 126 2.59 -4.71 -6.63
N GLN A 127 3.06 -3.59 -6.07
CA GLN A 127 2.36 -2.88 -5.00
C GLN A 127 1.05 -2.20 -5.43
N LYS A 128 0.91 -1.83 -6.71
CA LYS A 128 -0.32 -1.18 -7.24
C LYS A 128 -1.58 -2.04 -7.09
N ASN A 129 -1.42 -3.36 -6.97
CA ASN A 129 -2.54 -4.30 -6.90
C ASN A 129 -2.90 -4.73 -5.47
N PHE A 130 -2.19 -4.23 -4.44
CA PHE A 130 -2.59 -4.53 -3.06
C PHE A 130 -3.82 -3.72 -2.65
N ALA A 131 -4.71 -4.38 -1.91
CA ALA A 131 -5.81 -3.71 -1.25
C ALA A 131 -5.26 -2.66 -0.27
N THR A 132 -5.83 -1.47 -0.33
CA THR A 132 -5.50 -0.36 0.56
C THR A 132 -6.29 -0.47 1.87
N LYS A 133 -5.92 0.36 2.84
CA LYS A 133 -6.71 0.51 4.08
C LYS A 133 -8.14 0.97 3.79
N ASP A 134 -8.34 1.78 2.75
CA ASP A 134 -9.66 2.25 2.35
C ASP A 134 -10.52 1.13 1.75
N ASP A 135 -9.91 0.19 1.02
CA ASP A 135 -10.61 -0.99 0.51
C ASP A 135 -11.10 -1.88 1.65
N ILE A 136 -10.26 -2.07 2.68
CA ILE A 136 -10.64 -2.81 3.90
C ILE A 136 -11.80 -2.11 4.61
N LYS A 137 -11.70 -0.79 4.82
CA LYS A 137 -12.75 0.00 5.46
C LYS A 137 -14.09 -0.10 4.73
N ARG A 138 -14.08 -0.05 3.39
CA ARG A 138 -15.30 -0.24 2.58
C ARG A 138 -15.90 -1.64 2.75
N ILE A 139 -15.07 -2.67 2.93
CA ILE A 139 -15.55 -4.03 3.19
C ILE A 139 -16.16 -4.12 4.60
N GLU A 140 -15.52 -3.55 5.61
CA GLU A 140 -16.03 -3.47 6.98
C GLU A 140 -17.40 -2.77 7.01
N GLU A 141 -17.53 -1.60 6.39
CA GLU A 141 -18.81 -0.87 6.29
C GLU A 141 -19.90 -1.70 5.58
N ARG A 142 -19.54 -2.49 4.57
CA ARG A 142 -20.48 -3.39 3.88
C ARG A 142 -20.89 -4.57 4.75
N ILE A 143 -19.97 -5.12 5.54
CA ILE A 143 -20.25 -6.19 6.49
C ILE A 143 -21.22 -5.69 7.56
N GLU A 144 -20.93 -4.55 8.19
CA GLU A 144 -21.81 -3.93 9.19
C GLU A 144 -23.23 -3.72 8.63
N LYS A 145 -23.34 -3.24 7.39
CA LYS A 145 -24.65 -3.05 6.74
C LYS A 145 -25.37 -4.38 6.48
N ILE A 146 -24.66 -5.44 6.11
CA ILE A 146 -25.25 -6.77 5.92
C ILE A 146 -25.74 -7.32 7.25
N GLU A 147 -24.93 -7.21 8.31
CA GLU A 147 -25.28 -7.65 9.66
C GLU A 147 -26.52 -6.90 10.18
N ALA A 148 -26.55 -5.57 10.07
CA ALA A 148 -27.72 -4.77 10.44
C ALA A 148 -28.98 -5.13 9.63
N ASN A 149 -28.83 -5.47 8.35
CA ASN A 149 -29.96 -5.95 7.54
C ASN A 149 -30.42 -7.35 7.97
N GLN A 150 -29.50 -8.23 8.38
CA GLN A 150 -29.82 -9.58 8.85
C GLN A 150 -30.69 -9.57 10.12
N GLU A 151 -30.49 -8.60 11.02
CA GLU A 151 -31.35 -8.42 12.20
C GLU A 151 -32.83 -8.18 11.87
N ASN A 152 -33.14 -7.70 10.66
CA ASN A 152 -34.51 -7.40 10.23
C ASN A 152 -35.21 -8.56 9.49
N PHE A 153 -34.54 -9.70 9.29
CA PHE A 153 -35.17 -10.88 8.69
C PHE A 153 -35.98 -11.66 9.72
N ALA A 154 -37.10 -12.25 9.28
CA ALA A 154 -37.84 -13.22 10.07
C ALA A 154 -36.92 -14.38 10.44
N THR A 155 -36.86 -14.68 11.74
CA THR A 155 -36.07 -15.80 12.25
C THR A 155 -36.79 -17.12 11.97
N LYS A 156 -36.07 -18.24 12.15
CA LYS A 156 -36.70 -19.57 12.09
C LYS A 156 -37.88 -19.71 13.06
N ASP A 157 -37.80 -19.07 14.22
CA ASP A 157 -38.87 -19.10 15.23
C ASP A 157 -40.08 -18.26 14.82
N ASP A 158 -39.88 -17.17 14.08
CA ASP A 158 -40.99 -16.38 13.53
C ASP A 158 -41.73 -17.15 12.43
N ILE A 159 -40.99 -17.82 11.56
CA ILE A 159 -41.55 -18.71 10.53
C ILE A 159 -42.34 -19.83 11.19
N LYS A 160 -41.76 -20.51 12.18
CA LYS A 160 -42.42 -21.61 12.91
C LYS A 160 -43.72 -21.15 13.59
N ARG A 161 -43.73 -19.96 14.21
CA ARG A 161 -44.96 -19.40 14.79
C ARG A 161 -46.01 -19.07 13.74
N ILE A 162 -45.62 -18.67 12.54
CA ILE A 162 -46.57 -18.46 11.43
C ILE A 162 -47.13 -19.80 10.95
N GLU A 163 -46.28 -20.82 10.77
CA GLU A 163 -46.70 -22.17 10.39
C GLU A 163 -47.73 -22.74 11.37
N GLU A 164 -47.44 -22.70 12.68
CA GLU A 164 -48.37 -23.15 13.73
C GLU A 164 -49.71 -22.38 13.70
N ARG A 165 -49.68 -21.07 13.42
CA ARG A 165 -50.91 -20.26 13.28
C ARG A 165 -51.70 -20.62 12.03
N ILE A 166 -51.02 -20.91 10.92
CA ILE A 166 -51.67 -21.35 9.68
C ILE A 166 -52.34 -22.70 9.91
N GLU A 167 -51.64 -23.68 10.50
CA GLU A 167 -52.22 -24.99 10.82
C GLU A 167 -53.47 -24.84 11.68
N LYS A 168 -53.43 -23.99 12.71
CA LYS A 168 -54.59 -23.73 13.57
C LYS A 168 -55.76 -23.09 12.80
N ILE A 169 -55.49 -22.12 11.92
CA ILE A 169 -56.54 -21.52 11.07
C ILE A 169 -57.14 -22.57 10.13
N GLU A 170 -56.31 -23.44 9.54
CA GLU A 170 -56.77 -24.52 8.67
C GLU A 170 -57.63 -25.53 9.43
N GLU A 171 -57.27 -25.88 10.67
CA GLU A 171 -58.11 -26.72 11.55
C GLU A 171 -59.44 -26.04 11.89
N GLU A 172 -59.42 -24.76 12.26
CA GLU A 172 -60.64 -24.00 12.57
C GLU A 172 -61.56 -23.91 11.33
N GLN A 173 -60.99 -23.69 10.13
CA GLN A 173 -61.74 -23.63 8.87
C GLN A 173 -62.50 -24.91 8.53
N LYS A 174 -62.00 -26.09 8.94
CA LYS A 174 -62.71 -27.37 8.72
C LYS A 174 -64.05 -27.45 9.42
N ASN A 175 -64.26 -26.67 10.49
CA ASN A 175 -65.49 -26.68 11.28
C ASN A 175 -66.49 -25.59 10.87
N PHE A 176 -66.18 -24.77 9.86
CA PHE A 176 -67.12 -23.78 9.35
C PHE A 176 -68.12 -24.43 8.39
N ALA A 177 -69.39 -24.08 8.55
CA ALA A 177 -70.43 -24.42 7.58
C ALA A 177 -70.06 -23.80 6.21
N THR A 178 -70.00 -24.66 5.20
CA THR A 178 -69.72 -24.29 3.83
C THR A 178 -70.96 -23.70 3.16
N LYS A 179 -70.78 -23.13 1.96
CA LYS A 179 -71.91 -22.62 1.17
C LYS A 179 -72.91 -23.73 0.82
N ASP A 180 -72.46 -24.97 0.71
CA ASP A 180 -73.31 -26.11 0.39
C ASP A 180 -74.11 -26.58 1.62
N ASP A 181 -73.51 -26.60 2.81
CA ASP A 181 -74.24 -26.87 4.08
C ASP A 181 -75.38 -25.86 4.30
N ILE A 182 -75.14 -24.59 4.00
CA ILE A 182 -76.17 -23.53 4.06
C ILE A 182 -77.25 -23.74 2.99
N ARG A 183 -76.90 -24.30 1.82
CA ARG A 183 -77.86 -24.59 0.76
C ARG A 183 -78.78 -25.76 1.16
N GLU A 184 -78.21 -26.81 1.74
CA GLU A 184 -78.96 -27.97 2.24
C GLU A 184 -79.93 -27.57 3.34
N LEU A 185 -79.49 -26.80 4.35
CA LEU A 185 -80.38 -26.27 5.39
C LEU A 185 -81.52 -25.41 4.82
N LYS A 186 -81.27 -24.61 3.77
CA LYS A 186 -82.31 -23.83 3.08
C LYS A 186 -83.30 -24.71 2.32
N GLU A 187 -82.86 -25.86 1.80
CA GLU A 187 -83.75 -26.81 1.15
C GLU A 187 -84.59 -27.59 2.16
N GLU A 188 -83.99 -28.06 3.26
CA GLU A 188 -84.73 -28.64 4.39
C GLU A 188 -85.74 -27.65 4.97
N GLN A 189 -85.39 -26.36 5.05
CA GLN A 189 -86.30 -25.31 5.51
C GLN A 189 -87.60 -25.23 4.70
N LYS A 190 -87.59 -25.61 3.40
CA LYS A 190 -88.80 -25.62 2.55
C LYS A 190 -89.79 -26.70 2.95
N ASN A 191 -89.37 -27.73 3.68
CA ASN A 191 -90.23 -28.83 4.13
C ASN A 191 -90.87 -28.57 5.51
N PHE A 192 -90.54 -27.46 6.18
CA PHE A 192 -91.20 -27.10 7.43
C PHE A 192 -92.57 -26.47 7.18
N ALA A 193 -93.54 -26.82 8.03
CA ALA A 193 -94.86 -26.20 8.02
C ALA A 193 -94.73 -24.69 8.22
N THR A 194 -95.30 -23.93 7.30
CA THR A 194 -95.29 -22.48 7.37
C THR A 194 -96.39 -21.99 8.30
N LYS A 195 -96.34 -20.70 8.68
CA LYS A 195 -97.41 -20.08 9.48
C LYS A 195 -98.78 -20.21 8.81
N ASP A 196 -98.83 -20.23 7.48
CA ASP A 196 -100.07 -20.38 6.70
C ASP A 196 -100.61 -21.82 6.74
N ASP A 197 -99.73 -22.82 6.84
CA ASP A 197 -100.14 -24.22 7.00
C ASP A 197 -100.77 -24.46 8.37
N ILE A 198 -100.19 -23.86 9.42
CA ILE A 198 -100.75 -23.88 10.78
C ILE A 198 -102.13 -23.21 10.82
N LYS A 199 -102.25 -22.03 10.19
CA LYS A 199 -103.53 -21.28 10.12
C LYS A 199 -104.64 -22.07 9.41
N ARG A 200 -104.32 -22.77 8.32
CA ARG A 200 -105.29 -23.66 7.62
C ARG A 200 -105.73 -24.85 8.46
N ILE A 201 -104.90 -25.32 9.38
CA ILE A 201 -105.25 -26.39 10.32
C ILE A 201 -106.19 -25.84 11.40
N GLU A 202 -105.88 -24.67 11.97
CA GLU A 202 -106.75 -23.98 12.95
C GLU A 202 -108.16 -23.74 12.38
N GLU A 203 -108.28 -23.17 11.18
CA GLU A 203 -109.58 -22.95 10.51
C GLU A 203 -110.35 -24.27 10.27
N ARG A 204 -109.65 -25.38 10.00
CA ARG A 204 -110.27 -26.71 9.86
C ARG A 204 -110.77 -27.27 11.18
N PHE A 205 -110.07 -27.01 12.28
CA PHE A 205 -110.50 -27.37 13.63
C PHE A 205 -111.72 -26.58 14.04
N GLU A 206 -111.75 -25.25 13.82
CA GLU A 206 -112.91 -24.41 14.10
C GLU A 206 -114.17 -24.92 13.37
N LYS A 207 -114.07 -25.21 12.06
CA LYS A 207 -115.19 -25.77 11.29
C LYS A 207 -115.64 -27.17 11.75
N ARG A 208 -114.76 -27.94 12.38
CA ARG A 208 -115.14 -29.25 12.98
C ARG A 208 -115.85 -29.04 14.31
N ILE A 209 -115.37 -28.12 15.14
CA ILE A 209 -116.00 -27.76 16.41
C ILE A 209 -117.41 -27.23 16.16
N GLU A 210 -117.58 -26.29 15.24
CA GLU A 210 -118.91 -25.72 14.91
C GLU A 210 -119.90 -26.79 14.42
N ARG A 211 -119.42 -27.80 13.66
CA ARG A 211 -120.25 -28.94 13.23
C ARG A 211 -120.65 -29.83 14.40
N LEU A 212 -119.74 -30.09 15.34
CA LEU A 212 -120.03 -30.87 16.54
C LEU A 212 -121.05 -30.17 17.44
N GLU A 213 -120.91 -28.85 17.63
CA GLU A 213 -121.87 -28.04 18.39
C GLU A 213 -123.28 -28.13 17.80
N LYS A 214 -123.42 -27.99 16.47
CA LYS A 214 -124.72 -28.16 15.78
C LYS A 214 -125.30 -29.57 15.94
N MET A 215 -124.45 -30.60 15.92
CA MET A 215 -124.88 -32.00 16.17
C MET A 215 -125.39 -32.20 17.59
N ILE A 216 -124.69 -31.66 18.58
CA ILE A 216 -125.06 -31.75 20.01
C ILE A 216 -126.38 -31.01 20.25
N LEU A 217 -126.54 -29.80 19.72
CA LEU A 217 -127.79 -29.03 19.78
C LEU A 217 -128.96 -29.81 19.17
N GLY A 218 -128.76 -30.40 17.99
CA GLY A 218 -129.78 -31.24 17.34
C GLY A 218 -130.17 -32.47 18.18
N PHE A 219 -129.19 -33.12 18.82
CA PHE A 219 -129.44 -34.24 19.71
C PHE A 219 -130.23 -33.84 20.97
N TYR A 220 -129.85 -32.72 21.60
CA TYR A 220 -130.58 -32.16 22.75
C TYR A 220 -132.04 -31.83 22.40
N ILE A 221 -132.30 -31.19 21.25
CA ILE A 221 -133.66 -30.87 20.78
C ILE A 221 -134.47 -32.14 20.55
N SER A 222 -133.88 -33.17 19.95
CA SER A 222 -134.52 -34.47 19.70
C SER A 222 -134.93 -35.18 20.99
N VAL A 223 -134.02 -35.22 21.98
CA VAL A 223 -134.28 -35.83 23.29
C VAL A 223 -135.37 -35.06 24.04
N ILE A 224 -135.29 -33.73 24.09
CA ILE A 224 -136.31 -32.89 24.75
C ILE A 224 -137.68 -33.07 24.08
N SER A 225 -137.72 -33.09 22.73
CA SER A 225 -138.96 -33.30 21.97
C SER A 225 -139.56 -34.68 22.24
N SER A 226 -138.73 -35.72 22.36
CA SER A 226 -139.17 -37.08 22.66
C SER A 226 -139.74 -37.20 24.08
N ILE A 227 -139.12 -36.52 25.07
CA ILE A 227 -139.63 -36.45 26.45
C ILE A 227 -140.95 -35.69 26.50
N LEU A 228 -141.05 -34.54 25.82
CA LEU A 228 -142.28 -33.76 25.70
C LEU A 228 -143.41 -34.57 25.05
N LEU A 229 -143.12 -35.29 23.97
CA LEU A 229 -144.09 -36.14 23.29
C LEU A 229 -144.58 -37.28 24.19
N TYR A 230 -143.67 -37.91 24.95
CA TYR A 230 -144.03 -38.92 25.95
C TYR A 230 -144.95 -38.36 27.03
N PHE A 231 -144.70 -37.16 27.54
CA PHE A 231 -145.58 -36.49 28.51
C PHE A 231 -146.95 -36.12 27.91
N ILE A 232 -146.99 -35.61 26.68
CA ILE A 232 -148.24 -35.28 25.99
C ILE A 232 -149.11 -36.53 25.79
N ILE A 233 -148.51 -37.63 25.31
CA ILE A 233 -149.21 -38.91 25.13
C ILE A 233 -149.76 -39.42 26.47
N ARG A 234 -148.98 -39.31 27.56
CA ARG A 234 -149.38 -39.78 28.89
C ARG A 234 -150.48 -38.96 29.54
N ILE A 235 -150.59 -37.66 29.25
CA ILE A 235 -151.65 -36.78 29.76
C ILE A 235 -152.99 -37.01 29.03
N PHE A 236 -152.98 -37.32 27.72
CA PHE A 236 -154.22 -37.50 26.94
C PHE A 236 -154.81 -38.93 27.01
N LEU A 237 -154.13 -39.88 27.63
CA LEU A 237 -154.56 -41.29 27.77
C LEU A 237 -155.10 -41.66 29.17
N HIS A 238 -155.32 -40.67 30.04
CA HIS A 238 -156.01 -40.80 31.33
C HIS A 238 -157.10 -39.74 31.47
#